data_AF-A0A9Q3P9D4-F1
#
_entry.id   AF-A0A9Q3P9D4-F1
#
_cell.length_a   1.000
_cell.length_b   1.000
_cell.length_c   1.000
_cell.angle_alpha   90.00
_cell.angle_beta   90.00
_cell.angle_gamma   90.00
#
_symmetry.space_group_name_H-M   'P 1'
#
loop_
_entity.id
_entity.type
_entity.pdbx_description
1 polymer ?
#
loop_
_entity_poly.entity_id
_entity_poly.type
_entity_poly.pdbx_seq_one_letter_code
_entity_poly.pdbx_strand_id
1 'polypeptide(L)'
;MDHQILGAKYKSVLKKVRALNEPMTQDLKPTLEIPPLSRDPYKKPLSPNPLIFQETFKVIHERLQAVNFGPPGCLSKDEINLLKNIINSREKAISFCEEEIKLLKHSYGSLPRYQ
;
A
#
# COMPACT_ATOMS: atom_id res chain seq x y z
N MET A 1 13.45 -19.52 50.91
CA MET A 1 13.33 -18.85 49.58
C MET A 1 13.64 -19.94 48.59
N ASP A 2 12.62 -20.74 48.26
CA ASP A 2 12.82 -22.03 47.61
C ASP A 2 12.57 -21.85 46.11
N HIS A 3 13.65 -21.83 45.34
CA HIS A 3 13.60 -21.76 43.89
C HIS A 3 13.01 -23.06 43.33
N GLN A 4 11.73 -23.05 42.97
CA GLN A 4 11.15 -24.12 42.16
C GLN A 4 11.74 -24.06 40.74
N ILE A 5 12.68 -24.96 40.49
CA ILE A 5 13.20 -25.26 39.16
C ILE A 5 12.02 -25.83 38.34
N LEU A 6 11.47 -25.02 37.42
CA LEU A 6 10.51 -25.48 36.40
C LEU A 6 11.26 -26.31 35.35
N GLY A 7 11.72 -27.51 35.74
CA GLY A 7 12.26 -28.49 34.83
C GLY A 7 11.19 -28.91 33.83
N ALA A 8 11.53 -28.87 32.53
CA ALA A 8 10.65 -29.30 31.45
C ALA A 8 10.16 -30.74 31.71
N LYS A 9 8.89 -30.89 32.10
CA LYS A 9 8.29 -32.19 32.39
C LYS A 9 8.30 -33.05 31.12
N TYR A 10 8.98 -34.20 31.18
CA TYR A 10 9.03 -35.17 30.09
C TYR A 10 7.60 -35.68 29.80
N LYS A 11 7.12 -35.54 28.55
CA LYS A 11 5.79 -36.03 28.17
C LYS A 11 5.80 -37.56 28.10
N SER A 12 4.79 -38.20 28.69
CA SER A 12 4.63 -39.65 28.60
C SER A 12 4.49 -40.09 27.15
N VAL A 13 4.96 -41.31 26.84
CA VAL A 13 4.95 -41.86 25.47
C VAL A 13 3.52 -41.93 24.90
N LEU A 14 2.52 -42.15 25.76
CA LEU A 14 1.10 -42.11 25.38
C LEU A 14 0.62 -40.71 24.94
N LYS A 15 1.25 -39.64 25.43
CA LYS A 15 0.97 -38.24 25.06
C LYS A 15 1.88 -37.73 23.94
N LYS A 16 2.81 -38.54 23.44
CA LYS A 16 3.58 -38.20 22.24
C LYS A 16 2.67 -38.40 21.04
N VAL A 17 2.31 -37.30 20.38
CA VAL A 17 1.61 -37.34 19.09
C VAL A 17 2.54 -38.04 18.10
N ARG A 18 2.11 -39.18 17.57
CA ARG A 18 2.81 -39.85 16.47
C ARG A 18 2.25 -39.27 15.18
N ALA A 19 3.11 -39.03 14.21
CA ALA A 19 2.65 -38.69 12.87
C ALA A 19 1.79 -39.85 12.37
N LEU A 20 0.51 -39.58 12.12
CA LEU A 20 -0.32 -40.50 11.36
C LEU A 20 0.11 -40.40 9.90
N ASN A 21 0.30 -41.54 9.24
CA ASN A 21 0.63 -41.59 7.83
C ASN A 21 -0.63 -41.34 7.00
N GLU A 22 -1.22 -40.17 7.17
CA GLU A 22 -2.37 -39.70 6.40
C GLU A 22 -1.86 -38.84 5.24
N PRO A 23 -2.39 -39.02 4.01
CA PRO A 23 -2.02 -38.18 2.90
C PRO A 23 -2.38 -36.72 3.21
N MET A 24 -1.46 -35.81 2.91
CA MET A 24 -1.68 -34.37 3.04
C MET A 24 -2.94 -34.01 2.23
N THR A 25 -3.97 -33.50 2.90
CA THR A 25 -5.21 -33.05 2.25
C THR A 25 -4.85 -32.00 1.20
N GLN A 26 -5.09 -32.31 -0.08
CA GLN A 26 -4.74 -31.42 -1.19
C GLN A 26 -5.59 -30.14 -1.25
N ASP A 27 -6.63 -30.02 -0.41
CA ASP A 27 -7.50 -28.85 -0.27
C ASP A 27 -6.81 -27.66 0.45
N LEU A 28 -5.49 -27.51 0.30
CA LEU A 28 -4.68 -26.71 1.21
C LEU A 28 -4.41 -25.27 0.76
N LYS A 29 -5.02 -24.78 -0.32
CA LYS A 29 -5.11 -23.34 -0.57
C LYS A 29 -6.44 -23.00 -1.25
N PRO A 30 -7.37 -22.31 -0.59
CA PRO A 30 -8.41 -21.60 -1.34
C PRO A 30 -7.71 -20.73 -2.39
N THR A 31 -8.25 -20.71 -3.62
CA THR A 31 -7.77 -19.79 -4.66
C THR A 31 -7.71 -18.40 -4.06
N LEU A 32 -6.56 -17.75 -4.15
CA LEU A 32 -6.39 -16.40 -3.61
C LEU A 32 -7.44 -15.47 -4.25
N GLU A 33 -8.41 -15.03 -3.46
CA GLU A 33 -9.39 -14.07 -3.94
C GLU A 33 -8.71 -12.72 -4.14
N ILE A 34 -8.95 -12.11 -5.31
CA ILE A 34 -8.44 -10.77 -5.59
C ILE A 34 -9.26 -9.81 -4.73
N PRO A 35 -8.63 -9.03 -3.84
CA PRO A 35 -9.36 -8.07 -3.04
C PRO A 35 -10.07 -7.06 -3.97
N PRO A 36 -11.29 -6.62 -3.62
CA PRO A 36 -12.01 -5.66 -4.43
C PRO A 36 -11.18 -4.40 -4.59
N LEU A 37 -10.93 -4.01 -5.84
CA LEU A 37 -10.22 -2.77 -6.12
C LEU A 37 -11.06 -1.60 -5.62
N SER A 38 -10.48 -0.78 -4.73
CA SER A 38 -11.11 0.45 -4.25
C SER A 38 -11.46 1.42 -5.40
N ARG A 39 -10.78 1.28 -6.54
CA ARG A 39 -11.02 2.06 -7.75
C ARG A 39 -11.09 1.15 -8.97
N ASP A 40 -12.03 1.43 -9.86
CA ASP A 40 -12.06 0.86 -11.20
C ASP A 40 -10.83 1.35 -12.00
N PRO A 41 -9.92 0.45 -12.41
CA PRO A 41 -8.73 0.83 -13.17
C PRO A 41 -9.07 1.35 -14.58
N TYR A 42 -10.26 1.06 -15.10
CA TYR A 42 -10.69 1.41 -16.46
C TYR A 42 -11.53 2.69 -16.55
N LYS A 43 -11.92 3.30 -15.42
CA LYS A 43 -12.68 4.57 -15.40
C LYS A 43 -11.90 5.78 -15.89
N LYS A 44 -10.56 5.73 -15.83
CA LYS A 44 -9.69 6.82 -16.28
C LYS A 44 -8.45 6.19 -16.93
N PRO A 45 -8.60 5.60 -18.13
CA PRO A 45 -7.48 5.01 -18.84
C PRO A 45 -6.46 6.11 -19.12
N LEU A 46 -5.17 5.74 -19.14
CA LEU A 46 -4.10 6.66 -19.51
C LEU A 46 -4.34 7.08 -20.97
N SER A 47 -4.80 8.30 -21.18
CA SER A 47 -4.99 8.87 -22.51
C SER A 47 -3.61 9.09 -23.15
N PRO A 48 -3.39 8.69 -24.41
CA PRO A 48 -2.14 8.94 -25.12
C PRO A 48 -1.82 10.43 -25.21
N ASN A 49 -2.85 11.28 -25.21
CA ASN A 49 -2.70 12.73 -25.07
C ASN A 49 -3.06 13.14 -23.62
N PRO A 50 -2.08 13.45 -22.77
CA PRO A 50 -2.36 13.92 -21.42
C PRO A 50 -3.05 15.29 -21.50
N LEU A 51 -4.10 15.47 -20.71
CA LEU A 51 -4.75 16.79 -20.59
C LEU A 51 -3.73 17.83 -20.10
N ILE A 52 -3.90 19.05 -20.57
CA ILE A 52 -3.17 20.21 -20.04
C ILE A 52 -3.45 20.30 -18.55
N PHE A 53 -2.39 20.50 -17.76
CA PHE A 53 -2.51 20.66 -16.32
C PHE A 53 -3.47 21.79 -15.96
N GLN A 54 -4.41 21.50 -15.07
CA GLN A 54 -5.33 22.48 -14.50
C GLN A 54 -5.10 22.53 -12.99
N GLU A 55 -4.97 23.73 -12.44
CA GLU A 55 -4.79 23.91 -11.00
C GLU A 55 -6.03 23.42 -10.23
N THR A 56 -5.78 22.81 -9.08
CA THR A 56 -6.83 22.45 -8.13
C THR A 56 -6.71 23.29 -6.86
N PHE A 57 -7.65 23.11 -5.93
CA PHE A 57 -7.64 23.82 -4.65
C PHE A 57 -6.33 23.63 -3.86
N LYS A 58 -5.70 22.46 -3.96
CA LYS A 58 -4.47 22.14 -3.22
C LYS A 58 -3.21 22.11 -4.08
N VAL A 59 -3.32 21.78 -5.37
CA VAL A 59 -2.19 21.65 -6.30
C VAL A 59 -2.17 22.87 -7.21
N ILE A 60 -1.40 23.87 -6.80
CA ILE A 60 -1.20 25.16 -7.50
C ILE A 60 0.21 25.17 -8.10
N HIS A 61 0.47 25.97 -9.14
CA HIS A 61 1.81 26.08 -9.75
C HIS A 61 2.92 26.36 -8.75
N GLU A 62 2.69 27.25 -7.77
CA GLU A 62 3.68 27.58 -6.73
C GLU A 62 4.08 26.36 -5.90
N ARG A 63 3.09 25.56 -5.47
CA ARG A 63 3.32 24.34 -4.69
C ARG A 63 4.00 23.25 -5.51
N LEU A 64 3.75 23.21 -6.82
CA LEU A 64 4.40 22.29 -7.74
C LEU A 64 5.89 22.61 -7.94
N GLN A 65 6.36 23.83 -7.66
CA GLN A 65 7.79 24.15 -7.71
C GLN A 65 8.61 23.37 -6.67
N ALA A 66 7.98 22.96 -5.56
CA ALA A 66 8.63 22.10 -4.57
C ALA A 66 8.86 20.67 -5.09
N VAL A 67 8.16 20.26 -6.16
CA VAL A 67 8.29 18.93 -6.75
C VAL A 67 9.40 18.95 -7.79
N ASN A 68 10.48 18.21 -7.52
CA ASN A 68 11.55 18.03 -8.48
C ASN A 68 11.18 16.96 -9.51
N PHE A 69 11.00 17.35 -10.77
CA PHE A 69 10.72 16.46 -11.90
C PHE A 69 11.99 15.91 -12.57
N GLY A 70 13.16 16.12 -11.95
CA GLY A 70 14.46 15.75 -12.48
C GLY A 70 15.12 16.86 -13.30
N PRO A 71 16.32 16.59 -13.84
CA PRO A 71 17.06 17.54 -14.66
C PRO A 71 16.30 17.90 -15.96
N PRO A 72 16.61 19.05 -16.58
CA PRO A 72 15.99 19.44 -17.85
C PRO A 72 16.25 18.38 -18.93
N GLY A 73 15.18 17.97 -19.63
CA GLY A 73 15.25 16.92 -20.65
C GLY A 73 15.06 15.49 -20.12
N CYS A 74 14.97 15.29 -18.79
CA CYS A 74 14.66 13.99 -18.19
C CYS A 74 13.26 13.48 -18.58
N LEU A 75 12.30 14.41 -18.72
CA LEU A 75 10.92 14.13 -19.07
C LEU A 75 10.49 15.01 -20.23
N SER A 76 9.73 14.43 -21.16
CA SER A 76 9.01 15.17 -22.19
C SER A 76 7.91 16.04 -21.58
N LYS A 77 7.44 17.03 -22.33
CA LYS A 77 6.34 17.90 -21.89
C LYS A 77 5.07 17.11 -21.54
N ASP A 78 4.82 16.03 -22.29
CA ASP A 78 3.65 15.18 -22.10
C ASP A 78 3.76 14.34 -20.82
N GLU A 79 4.95 13.78 -20.54
CA GLU A 79 5.19 13.06 -19.29
C GLU A 79 5.08 13.96 -18.06
N ILE A 80 5.57 15.21 -18.16
CA ILE A 80 5.41 16.20 -17.09
C ILE A 80 3.92 16.49 -16.86
N ASN A 81 3.14 16.70 -17.94
CA ASN A 81 1.70 16.94 -17.83
C ASN A 81 0.96 15.72 -17.25
N LEU A 82 1.36 14.50 -17.63
CA LEU A 82 0.81 13.28 -17.08
C LEU A 82 1.06 13.18 -15.57
N LEU A 83 2.29 13.42 -15.13
CA LEU A 83 2.65 13.41 -13.70
C LEU A 83 1.88 14.46 -12.91
N LYS A 84 1.78 15.68 -13.44
CA LYS A 84 0.98 16.75 -12.82
C LYS A 84 -0.50 16.34 -12.67
N ASN A 85 -1.07 15.69 -13.67
CA ASN A 85 -2.46 15.19 -13.61
C ASN A 85 -2.65 14.05 -12.60
N ILE A 86 -1.63 13.20 -12.41
CA ILE A 86 -1.63 12.16 -11.37
C ILE A 86 -1.59 12.82 -9.98
N ILE A 87 -0.73 13.82 -9.78
CA ILE A 87 -0.62 14.59 -8.54
C ILE A 87 -1.98 15.24 -8.21
N ASN A 88 -2.62 15.89 -9.19
CA ASN A 88 -3.98 16.43 -9.03
C ASN A 88 -4.99 15.36 -8.63
N SER A 89 -4.99 14.22 -9.31
CA SER A 89 -5.90 13.12 -9.01
C SER A 89 -5.69 12.55 -7.60
N ARG A 90 -4.54 12.81 -6.98
CA ARG A 90 -4.15 12.35 -5.64
C ARG A 90 -3.94 13.50 -4.66
N GLU A 91 -4.48 14.68 -4.92
CA GLU A 91 -4.29 15.87 -4.06
C GLU A 91 -4.63 15.60 -2.57
N LYS A 92 -5.60 14.72 -2.30
CA LYS A 92 -6.03 14.36 -0.94
C LYS A 92 -5.04 13.48 -0.19
N ALA A 93 -4.10 12.85 -0.90
CA ALA A 93 -3.09 11.94 -0.37
C ALA A 93 -1.67 12.52 -0.44
N ILE A 94 -1.52 13.77 -0.89
CA ILE A 94 -0.24 14.47 -1.02
C ILE A 94 -0.21 15.62 -0.03
N SER A 95 0.91 15.81 0.63
CA SER A 95 1.20 16.91 1.55
C SER A 95 2.44 17.65 1.06
N PHE A 96 2.36 18.97 0.94
CA PHE A 96 3.49 19.80 0.48
C PHE A 96 4.34 20.35 1.63
N CYS A 97 3.80 20.36 2.86
CA CYS A 97 4.46 20.87 4.06
C CYS A 97 4.33 19.85 5.21
N GLU A 98 5.21 19.92 6.20
CA GLU A 98 5.23 19.00 7.35
C GLU A 98 3.93 19.03 8.18
N GLU A 99 3.30 20.20 8.27
CA GLU A 99 2.02 20.39 8.96
C GLU A 99 0.89 19.60 8.28
N GLU A 100 0.91 19.52 6.95
CA GLU A 100 -0.08 18.77 6.17
C GLU A 100 0.11 17.26 6.27
N ILE A 101 1.32 16.78 6.59
CA ILE A 101 1.59 15.35 6.81
C ILE A 101 0.75 14.84 7.99
N LYS A 102 0.62 15.64 9.05
CA LYS A 102 -0.19 15.30 10.24
C LYS A 102 -1.70 15.34 9.96
N LEU A 103 -2.12 16.09 8.94
CA LEU A 103 -3.52 16.17 8.48
C LEU A 103 -3.88 15.06 7.49
N LEU A 104 -2.90 14.27 7.03
CA LEU A 104 -3.16 13.13 6.17
C LEU A 104 -3.95 12.10 6.98
N LYS A 105 -5.20 11.83 6.58
CA LYS A 105 -6.05 10.86 7.30
C LYS A 105 -5.30 9.55 7.48
N HIS A 106 -5.25 9.05 8.73
CA HIS A 106 -4.69 7.73 9.03
C HIS A 106 -5.34 6.60 8.21
N SER A 107 -6.57 6.83 7.71
CA SER A 107 -7.29 5.93 6.81
C SER A 107 -6.58 5.62 5.49
N TYR A 108 -5.64 6.46 5.03
CA TYR A 108 -4.91 6.21 3.79
C TYR A 108 -3.85 5.11 3.93
N GLY A 109 -3.30 4.93 5.15
CA GLY A 109 -2.37 3.85 5.48
C GLY A 109 -3.02 2.67 6.22
N SER A 110 -4.27 2.82 6.68
CA SER A 110 -5.00 1.81 7.44
C SER A 110 -5.77 0.81 6.57
N LEU A 111 -5.34 0.58 5.32
CA LEU A 111 -5.80 -0.60 4.59
C LEU A 111 -5.65 -1.80 5.53
N PRO A 112 -6.71 -2.63 5.71
CA PRO A 112 -6.71 -3.66 6.73
C PRO A 112 -5.48 -4.53 6.54
N ARG A 113 -4.55 -4.46 7.51
CA ARG A 113 -3.56 -5.51 7.67
C ARG A 113 -4.39 -6.72 8.10
N TYR A 114 -4.57 -7.63 7.15
CA TYR A 114 -5.24 -8.92 7.29
C TYR A 114 -5.19 -9.43 8.74
N GLN A 115 -6.36 -9.51 9.38
CA GLN A 115 -6.61 -10.41 10.52
C GLN A 115 -7.20 -11.70 9.97
#